data_AF-A0A3D3A4R9-F1
#
_entry.id   AF-A0A3D3A4R9-F1
#
_cell.length_a   1.000
_cell.length_b   1.000
_cell.length_c   1.000
_cell.angle_alpha   90.00
_cell.angle_beta   90.00
_cell.angle_gamma   90.00
#
_symmetry.space_group_name_H-M   'P 1'
#
loop_
_entity.id
_entity.type
_entity.pdbx_description
1 polymer ?
#
loop_
_entity_poly.entity_id
_entity_poly.type
_entity_poly.pdbx_seq_one_letter_code
_entity_poly.pdbx_strand_id
1 'polypeptide(L)'
;ANGLKHEEDRAFIRSQFEGQLLEVDADQMYDMQCNLISITPEDVVSCPTFEHVNAQLLDWGYRIHTTPLQETAKMEGLLRCVTLPLFRQA
;
A
#
# COMPACT_ATOMS: atom_id res chain seq x y z
N ALA A 1 -20.16 9.14 -4.13
CA ALA A 1 -20.82 8.47 -5.28
C ALA A 1 -19.96 8.40 -6.54
N ASN A 2 -18.92 9.24 -6.75
CA ASN A 2 -18.09 9.16 -7.97
C ASN A 2 -16.63 8.75 -7.79
N GLY A 3 -16.13 8.48 -6.58
CA GLY A 3 -14.72 8.11 -6.35
C GLY A 3 -13.76 9.26 -6.67
N LEU A 4 -12.46 8.96 -6.72
CA LEU A 4 -11.40 9.88 -7.13
C LEU A 4 -11.17 9.69 -8.63
N LYS A 5 -11.60 10.63 -9.47
CA LYS A 5 -11.62 10.49 -10.94
C LYS A 5 -11.09 11.71 -11.71
N HIS A 6 -10.99 12.86 -11.05
CA HIS A 6 -10.60 14.12 -11.68
C HIS A 6 -9.24 14.60 -11.15
N GLU A 7 -8.56 15.47 -11.89
CA GLU A 7 -7.28 16.04 -11.44
C GLU A 7 -7.39 16.81 -10.11
N GLU A 8 -8.56 17.38 -9.83
CA GLU A 8 -8.88 18.04 -8.57
C GLU A 8 -8.77 17.08 -7.37
N ASP A 9 -9.17 15.82 -7.57
CA ASP A 9 -9.09 14.77 -6.54
C ASP A 9 -7.64 14.41 -6.23
N ARG A 10 -6.78 14.42 -7.26
CA ARG A 10 -5.33 14.21 -7.11
C ARG A 10 -4.66 15.37 -6.41
N ALA A 11 -5.03 16.60 -6.75
CA ALA A 11 -4.56 17.81 -6.07
C ALA A 11 -4.98 17.80 -4.59
N PHE A 12 -6.21 17.39 -4.31
CA PHE A 12 -6.70 17.20 -2.94
C PHE A 12 -5.83 16.21 -2.16
N ILE A 13 -5.59 15.00 -2.68
CA ILE A 13 -4.74 13.99 -2.00
C ILE A 13 -3.34 14.56 -1.70
N ARG A 14 -2.70 15.18 -2.68
CA ARG A 14 -1.37 15.78 -2.49
C ARG A 14 -1.35 16.85 -1.42
N SER A 15 -2.41 17.67 -1.33
CA SER A 15 -2.54 18.70 -0.30
C SER A 15 -2.75 18.10 1.10
N GLN A 16 -3.51 17.01 1.20
CA GLN A 16 -3.85 16.40 2.50
C GLN A 16 -2.70 15.60 3.09
N PHE A 17 -1.87 14.98 2.25
CA PHE A 17 -0.79 14.07 2.66
C PHE A 17 0.60 14.63 2.32
N GLU A 18 0.73 15.96 2.27
CA GLU A 18 2.01 16.62 1.99
C GLU A 18 3.11 16.13 2.94
N GLY A 19 4.23 15.65 2.39
CA GLY A 19 5.34 15.07 3.16
C GLY A 19 5.13 13.63 3.66
N GLN A 20 3.94 13.05 3.48
CA GLN A 20 3.60 11.66 3.81
C GLN A 20 2.95 10.96 2.61
N LEU A 21 3.47 11.24 1.41
CA LEU A 21 2.98 10.72 0.15
C LEU A 21 4.12 10.08 -0.63
N LEU A 22 3.88 8.85 -1.07
CA LEU A 22 4.76 8.11 -1.96
C LEU A 22 4.02 7.90 -3.28
N GLU A 23 4.55 8.44 -4.37
CA GLU A 23 4.07 8.14 -5.72
C GLU A 23 4.80 6.90 -6.24
N VAL A 24 4.04 5.93 -6.75
CA VAL A 24 4.57 4.76 -7.43
C VAL A 24 4.46 4.94 -8.94
N ASP A 25 5.37 4.33 -9.69
CA ASP A 25 5.32 4.33 -11.14
C ASP A 25 4.31 3.30 -11.70
N ALA A 26 4.17 3.26 -13.03
CA ALA A 26 3.22 2.39 -13.70
C ALA A 26 3.52 0.89 -13.52
N ASP A 27 4.80 0.51 -13.44
CA ASP A 27 5.23 -0.88 -13.29
C ASP A 27 4.97 -1.34 -11.85
N GLN A 28 5.30 -0.50 -10.87
CA GLN A 28 4.97 -0.72 -9.46
C GLN A 28 3.45 -0.79 -9.24
N MET A 29 2.66 0.02 -9.95
CA MET A 29 1.21 -0.06 -9.91
C MET A 29 0.70 -1.36 -10.54
N TYR A 30 1.27 -1.80 -11.66
CA TYR A 30 0.95 -3.06 -12.33
C TYR A 30 1.21 -4.26 -11.42
N ASP A 31 2.33 -4.25 -10.70
CA ASP A 31 2.68 -5.25 -9.69
C ASP A 31 1.90 -5.07 -8.37
N MET A 32 0.97 -4.12 -8.32
CA MET A 32 0.11 -3.82 -7.18
C MET A 32 0.90 -3.55 -5.88
N GLN A 33 2.03 -2.84 -5.96
CA GLN A 33 2.89 -2.58 -4.80
C GLN A 33 2.22 -1.76 -3.69
N CYS A 34 1.11 -1.07 -4.00
CA CYS A 34 0.27 -0.36 -3.03
C CYS A 34 -0.67 -1.28 -2.23
N ASN A 35 -0.79 -2.55 -2.62
CA ASN A 35 -1.72 -3.52 -2.02
C ASN A 35 -1.13 -4.17 -0.77
N LEU A 36 -0.88 -3.33 0.24
CA LEU A 36 -0.31 -3.70 1.53
C LEU A 36 -1.41 -3.90 2.57
N ILE A 37 -1.10 -4.60 3.66
CA ILE A 37 -1.98 -4.70 4.84
C ILE A 37 -1.28 -4.15 6.09
N SER A 38 -1.90 -3.15 6.72
CA SER A 38 -1.54 -2.72 8.08
C SER A 38 -2.27 -3.60 9.09
N ILE A 39 -1.52 -4.17 10.04
CA ILE A 39 -2.05 -5.01 11.12
C ILE A 39 -2.09 -4.26 12.45
N THR A 40 -1.21 -3.28 12.65
CA THR A 40 -1.23 -2.28 13.73
C THR A 40 -0.90 -0.90 13.13
N PRO A 41 -0.98 0.21 13.90
CA PRO A 41 -0.56 1.52 13.41
C PRO A 41 0.89 1.56 12.94
N GLU A 42 1.78 0.73 13.50
CA GLU A 42 3.21 0.70 13.14
C GLU A 42 3.60 -0.52 12.30
N ASP A 43 2.81 -1.60 12.26
CA ASP A 43 3.15 -2.85 11.57
C ASP A 43 2.42 -2.97 10.23
N VAL A 44 3.21 -3.16 9.16
CA VAL A 44 2.72 -3.38 7.80
C VAL A 44 3.29 -4.70 7.26
N VAL A 45 2.43 -5.52 6.66
CA VAL A 45 2.84 -6.70 5.91
C VAL A 45 2.94 -6.33 4.43
N SER A 46 4.03 -6.76 3.79
CA SER A 46 4.38 -6.45 2.40
C SER A 46 5.01 -7.66 1.69
N CYS A 47 5.34 -7.53 0.41
CA CYS A 47 6.14 -8.49 -0.34
C CYS A 47 7.64 -8.12 -0.31
N PRO A 48 8.57 -9.11 -0.26
CA PRO A 48 10.01 -8.83 -0.33
C PRO A 48 10.45 -8.03 -1.56
N THR A 49 9.77 -8.22 -2.69
CA THR A 49 10.10 -7.60 -3.98
C THR A 49 9.72 -6.12 -4.08
N PHE A 50 8.99 -5.56 -3.11
CA PHE A 50 8.52 -4.17 -3.15
C PHE A 50 9.57 -3.21 -2.57
N GLU A 51 10.81 -3.32 -3.02
CA GLU A 51 11.99 -2.71 -2.38
C GLU A 51 11.85 -1.20 -2.17
N HIS A 52 11.39 -0.46 -3.20
CA HIS A 52 11.19 0.99 -3.11
C HIS A 52 10.13 1.38 -2.07
N VAL A 53 8.97 0.72 -2.12
CA VAL A 53 7.85 0.97 -1.18
C VAL A 53 8.25 0.59 0.24
N ASN A 54 8.92 -0.56 0.42
CA ASN A 54 9.39 -1.03 1.72
C ASN A 54 10.42 -0.07 2.31
N ALA A 55 11.37 0.42 1.51
CA ALA A 55 12.36 1.39 1.95
C ALA A 55 11.71 2.69 2.45
N GLN A 56 10.73 3.22 1.72
CA GLN A 56 10.03 4.43 2.14
C GLN A 56 9.21 4.23 3.43
N LEU A 57 8.55 3.09 3.57
CA LEU A 57 7.79 2.79 4.79
C LEU A 57 8.70 2.65 6.01
N LEU A 58 9.88 2.06 5.85
CA LEU A 58 10.90 2.01 6.91
C LEU A 58 11.40 3.41 7.28
N ASP A 59 11.64 4.28 6.28
CA ASP A 59 12.03 5.67 6.50
C ASP A 59 10.96 6.48 7.26
N TRP A 60 9.68 6.22 6.98
CA TRP A 60 8.56 6.79 7.74
C TRP A 60 8.36 6.18 9.14
N GLY A 61 9.17 5.18 9.53
CA GLY A 61 9.16 4.60 10.87
C GLY A 61 8.22 3.40 11.05
N TYR A 62 7.68 2.83 9.96
CA TYR A 62 6.91 1.59 10.03
C TYR A 62 7.82 0.37 10.21
N ARG A 63 7.26 -0.69 10.80
CA ARG A 63 7.84 -2.03 10.88
C ARG A 63 7.29 -2.89 9.74
N ILE A 64 8.17 -3.38 8.88
CA ILE A 64 7.78 -4.16 7.69
C ILE A 64 7.99 -5.64 7.93
N HIS A 65 6.91 -6.40 7.80
CA HIS A 65 6.90 -7.87 7.84
C HIS A 65 6.72 -8.39 6.42
N THR A 66 7.77 -8.97 5.83
CA THR A 66 7.69 -9.43 4.44
C THR A 66 7.27 -10.89 4.36
N THR A 67 6.29 -11.19 3.50
CA THR A 67 5.87 -12.56 3.16
C THR A 67 5.76 -12.68 1.64
N PRO A 68 6.32 -13.72 1.00
CA PRO A 68 6.20 -13.90 -0.44
C PRO A 68 4.75 -14.24 -0.81
N LEU A 69 4.12 -13.36 -1.61
CA LEU A 69 2.76 -13.54 -2.15
C LEU A 69 2.72 -13.36 -3.68
N GLN A 70 3.88 -13.41 -4.33
CA GLN A 70 4.02 -13.16 -5.78
C GLN A 70 3.20 -14.15 -6.61
N GLU A 71 3.01 -15.38 -6.14
CA GLU A 71 2.22 -16.40 -6.84
C GLU A 71 0.71 -16.12 -6.78
N THR A 72 0.22 -15.49 -5.71
CA THR A 72 -1.18 -15.05 -5.61
C THR A 72 -1.42 -13.77 -6.41
N ALA A 73 -0.40 -12.89 -6.49
CA ALA A 73 -0.44 -11.67 -7.30
C ALA A 73 -0.72 -11.94 -8.79
N LYS A 74 -0.26 -13.09 -9.31
CA LYS A 74 -0.56 -13.56 -10.69
C LYS A 74 -2.06 -13.73 -10.97
N MET A 75 -2.87 -13.88 -9.93
CA MET A 75 -4.34 -13.98 -10.00
C MET A 75 -5.02 -12.64 -9.65
N GLU A 76 -4.29 -11.53 -9.75
CA GLU A 76 -4.77 -10.17 -9.41
C GLU A 76 -5.21 -10.02 -7.94
N GLY A 77 -4.76 -10.93 -7.07
CA GLY A 77 -5.02 -10.93 -5.64
C GLY A 77 -3.74 -10.78 -4.81
N LEU A 78 -3.63 -9.69 -4.05
CA LEU A 78 -2.54 -9.47 -3.09
C LEU A 78 -3.04 -9.39 -1.64
N LEU A 79 -2.17 -8.97 -0.72
CA LEU A 79 -2.37 -8.97 0.73
C LEU A 79 -3.73 -8.41 1.18
N ARG A 80 -4.16 -7.25 0.68
CA ARG A 80 -5.46 -6.66 1.05
C ARG A 80 -6.63 -7.38 0.37
N CYS A 81 -6.44 -7.87 -0.85
CA CYS A 81 -7.50 -8.57 -1.59
C CYS A 81 -7.85 -9.93 -0.97
N VAL A 82 -6.90 -10.57 -0.28
CA VAL A 82 -7.06 -11.91 0.32
C VAL A 82 -7.26 -11.87 1.83
N THR A 83 -7.46 -10.69 2.42
CA THR A 83 -7.70 -10.52 3.85
C THR A 83 -9.00 -9.77 4.13
N LEU A 84 -9.70 -10.19 5.19
CA LEU A 84 -10.91 -9.54 5.67
C LEU A 84 -10.80 -9.32 7.19
N PRO A 85 -10.31 -8.15 7.65
CA PRO A 85 -10.22 -7.86 9.07
C PRO A 85 -11.61 -7.87 9.70
N LEU A 86 -11.87 -8.80 10.62
CA LEU A 86 -13.17 -8.90 11.31
C LEU A 86 -13.27 -7.92 12.49
N PHE A 87 -12.15 -7.66 13.15
CA PHE A 87 -12.05 -6.74 14.28
C PHE A 87 -10.72 -5.98 14.22
N ARG A 88 -10.76 -4.69 14.59
CA ARG A 88 -9.58 -3.83 14.79
C ARG A 88 -9.77 -3.05 16.08
N GLN A 89 -8.70 -2.91 16.85
CA GLN A 89 -8.71 -2.02 18.02
C GLN A 89 -8.65 -0.56 17.53
N ALA A 90 -9.33 0.33 18.25
CA ALA A 90 -9.35 1.77 17.98
C ALA A 90 -8.15 2.46 18.62
#